data_AF-A0A957CAK2-F1
#
_entry.id   AF-A0A957CAK2-F1
#
_cell.length_a   1.000
_cell.length_b   1.000
_cell.length_c   1.000
_cell.angle_alpha   90.00
_cell.angle_beta   90.00
_cell.angle_gamma   90.00
#
_symmetry.space_group_name_H-M   'P 1'
#
loop_
_entity.id
_entity.type
_entity.pdbx_description
1 polymer ?
#
loop_
_entity_poly.entity_id
_entity_poly.type
_entity_poly.pdbx_seq_one_letter_code
_entity_poly.pdbx_strand_id
1 'polypeptide(L)'
;DSPIVQYPEALNPALLGEALLQLLGLNPLEASRLAQQIDWTSTLLLPIPSNLATFQELPINGVSGIGLSSIDGTMNGLVWQKDGRLYVLAGAQTTNELAELANGMR
;
A
#
# COMPACT_ATOMS: atom_id res chain seq x y z
N ASP A 1 19.94 -2.90 -0.84
CA ASP A 1 19.96 -1.59 -0.17
C ASP A 1 18.55 -1.04 -0.08
N SER A 2 18.09 -0.78 1.14
CA SER A 2 16.87 0.01 1.36
C SER A 2 17.22 1.50 1.29
N PRO A 3 16.33 2.36 0.78
CA PRO A 3 16.60 3.79 0.73
C PRO A 3 16.81 4.35 2.13
N ILE A 4 17.83 5.20 2.30
CA ILE A 4 18.06 5.96 3.53
C ILE A 4 17.25 7.26 3.41
N VAL A 5 16.24 7.42 4.26
CA VAL A 5 15.46 8.66 4.34
C VAL A 5 16.10 9.56 5.41
N GLN A 6 16.58 10.72 4.99
CA GLN A 6 17.08 11.75 5.91
C GLN A 6 15.94 12.74 6.19
N TYR A 7 15.51 12.82 7.44
CA TYR A 7 14.57 13.84 7.88
C TYR A 7 15.35 15.08 8.36
N PRO A 8 14.84 16.30 8.11
CA PRO A 8 15.31 17.48 8.83
C PRO A 8 15.25 17.24 10.34
N GLU A 9 16.27 17.66 11.09
CA GLU A 9 16.40 17.33 12.53
C GLU A 9 15.17 17.71 13.39
N ALA A 10 14.41 18.73 12.97
CA ALA A 10 13.24 19.22 13.69
C ALA A 10 11.90 18.55 13.28
N LEU A 11 11.91 17.62 12.31
CA LEU A 11 10.69 17.07 11.73
C LEU A 11 10.22 15.84 12.50
N ASN A 12 9.02 15.91 13.08
CA ASN A 12 8.34 14.76 13.68
C ASN A 12 7.55 13.98 12.61
N PRO A 13 7.92 12.73 12.26
CA PRO A 13 7.21 11.95 11.25
C PRO A 13 5.74 11.68 11.59
N ALA A 14 5.41 11.54 12.87
CA ALA A 14 4.03 11.34 13.30
C ALA A 14 3.14 12.56 13.01
N LEU A 15 3.70 13.78 13.08
CA LEU A 15 2.97 15.00 12.74
C LEU A 15 2.64 15.06 11.23
N LEU A 16 3.58 14.63 10.38
CA LEU A 16 3.31 14.49 8.94
C LEU A 16 2.29 13.41 8.65
N GLY A 17 2.40 12.28 9.36
CA GLY A 17 1.44 11.18 9.28
C GLY A 17 0.02 11.62 9.63
N GLU A 18 -0.13 12.38 10.71
CA GLU A 18 -1.42 12.97 11.11
C GLU A 18 -1.98 13.87 10.00
N ALA A 19 -1.16 14.77 9.44
CA ALA A 19 -1.59 15.64 8.35
C ALA A 19 -2.01 14.86 7.09
N LEU A 20 -1.26 13.81 6.72
CA LEU A 20 -1.62 12.91 5.62
C LEU A 20 -2.97 12.23 5.87
N LEU A 21 -3.18 11.69 7.06
CA LEU A 21 -4.42 11.01 7.42
C LEU A 21 -5.63 11.97 7.39
N GLN A 22 -5.45 13.22 7.82
CA GLN A 22 -6.49 14.24 7.68
C GLN A 22 -6.79 14.58 6.22
N LEU A 23 -5.78 14.66 5.35
CA LEU A 23 -5.97 14.82 3.90
C LEU A 23 -6.71 13.63 3.28
N LEU A 24 -6.53 12.42 3.84
CA LEU A 24 -7.27 11.22 3.46
C LEU A 24 -8.68 11.15 4.07
N GLY A 25 -9.11 12.18 4.79
CA GLY A 25 -10.49 12.36 5.27
C GLY A 25 -10.74 11.93 6.72
N LEU A 26 -9.70 11.51 7.47
CA LEU A 26 -9.85 11.25 8.90
C LEU A 26 -10.05 12.57 9.65
N ASN A 27 -10.91 12.56 10.67
CA ASN A 27 -11.01 13.73 11.54
C ASN A 27 -9.74 13.89 12.40
N PRO A 28 -9.46 15.09 12.97
CA PRO A 28 -8.21 15.33 13.68
C PRO A 28 -7.92 14.36 14.83
N LEU A 29 -8.94 13.95 15.58
CA LEU A 29 -8.76 13.06 16.72
C LEU A 29 -8.41 11.64 16.27
N GLU A 30 -9.06 11.13 15.22
CA GLU A 30 -8.76 9.83 14.62
C GLU A 30 -7.38 9.81 13.97
N ALA A 31 -7.08 10.85 13.17
CA ALA A 31 -5.80 10.99 12.50
C ALA A 31 -4.63 11.03 13.50
N SER A 32 -4.75 11.81 14.58
CA SER A 32 -3.72 11.90 15.61
C SER A 32 -3.51 10.57 16.33
N ARG A 33 -4.59 9.89 16.72
CA ARG A 33 -4.53 8.58 17.37
C ARG A 33 -3.84 7.53 16.49
N LEU A 34 -4.24 7.45 15.21
CA LEU A 34 -3.66 6.48 14.28
C LEU A 34 -2.21 6.84 13.95
N ALA A 35 -1.88 8.12 13.78
CA ALA A 35 -0.53 8.54 13.47
C ALA A 35 0.49 8.20 14.57
N GLN A 36 0.08 8.19 15.84
CA GLN A 36 0.95 7.78 16.94
C GLN A 36 1.18 6.26 17.02
N GLN A 37 0.38 5.45 16.33
CA GLN A 37 0.48 3.99 16.36
C GLN A 37 1.33 3.42 15.22
N ILE A 38 1.60 4.23 14.19
CA ILE A 38 2.35 3.80 12.99
C ILE A 38 3.84 4.10 13.17
N ASP A 39 4.70 3.12 12.90
CA ASP A 39 6.11 3.37 12.67
C ASP A 39 6.30 3.91 11.25
N TRP A 40 6.34 5.23 11.14
CA TRP A 40 6.48 5.94 9.86
C TRP A 40 7.85 5.77 9.19
N THR A 41 8.83 5.19 9.88
CA THR A 41 10.16 4.93 9.30
C THR A 41 10.20 3.64 8.49
N SER A 42 9.27 2.72 8.74
CA SER A 42 9.21 1.40 8.10
C SER A 42 7.85 1.08 7.47
N THR A 43 6.85 1.94 7.62
CA THR A 43 5.48 1.69 7.15
C THR A 43 5.11 2.66 6.04
N LEU A 44 4.73 2.12 4.87
CA LEU A 44 4.11 2.87 3.79
C LEU A 44 2.59 2.67 3.84
N LEU A 45 1.84 3.77 3.95
CA LEU A 45 0.39 3.74 3.77
C LEU A 45 0.04 3.83 2.29
N LEU A 46 -0.77 2.89 1.81
CA LEU A 46 -1.32 2.88 0.45
C LEU A 46 -2.83 3.08 0.52
N PRO A 47 -3.34 4.32 0.33
CA PRO A 47 -4.78 4.55 0.30
C PRO A 47 -5.36 3.98 -1.00
N ILE A 48 -6.46 3.23 -0.87
CA ILE A 48 -7.23 2.72 -2.01
C ILE A 48 -8.55 3.49 -2.04
N PRO A 49 -8.73 4.45 -2.96
CA PRO A 49 -9.99 5.16 -3.09
C PRO A 49 -11.09 4.19 -3.51
N SER A 50 -12.14 4.08 -2.71
CA SER A 50 -13.25 3.15 -2.92
C SER A 50 -14.07 3.42 -4.17
N ASN A 51 -13.90 4.60 -4.78
CA ASN A 51 -14.48 4.99 -6.06
C ASN A 51 -13.56 4.71 -7.26
N LEU A 52 -12.36 4.17 -7.04
CA LEU A 52 -11.42 3.80 -8.11
C LEU A 52 -11.22 2.29 -8.20
N ALA A 53 -11.15 1.59 -7.07
CA ALA A 53 -10.89 0.15 -7.05
C ALA A 53 -11.53 -0.58 -5.87
N THR A 54 -11.78 -1.87 -6.06
CA THR A 54 -12.00 -2.84 -4.99
C THR A 54 -10.70 -3.60 -4.70
N PHE A 55 -10.61 -4.25 -3.53
CA PHE A 55 -9.45 -5.04 -3.15
C PHE A 55 -9.82 -6.42 -2.61
N GLN A 56 -8.89 -7.36 -2.74
CA GLN A 56 -8.95 -8.66 -2.09
C GLN A 56 -7.54 -9.15 -1.75
N GLU A 57 -7.40 -9.92 -0.67
CA GLU A 57 -6.13 -10.58 -0.33
C GLU A 57 -5.94 -11.86 -1.14
N LEU A 58 -4.73 -12.07 -1.66
CA LEU A 58 -4.36 -13.22 -2.49
C LEU A 58 -2.97 -13.75 -2.10
N PRO A 59 -2.75 -15.07 -2.07
CA PRO A 59 -1.44 -15.65 -1.81
C PRO A 59 -0.51 -15.52 -3.03
N ILE A 60 0.72 -15.05 -2.80
CA ILE A 60 1.77 -14.90 -3.83
C ILE A 60 3.09 -15.40 -3.25
N ASN A 61 3.67 -16.45 -3.82
CA ASN A 61 4.98 -16.98 -3.44
C ASN A 61 5.16 -17.21 -1.93
N GLY A 62 4.08 -17.62 -1.24
CA GLY A 62 4.06 -17.87 0.20
C GLY A 62 3.86 -16.64 1.10
N VAL A 63 3.66 -15.44 0.53
CA VAL A 63 3.28 -14.21 1.25
C VAL A 63 1.86 -13.77 0.89
N SER A 64 1.23 -12.94 1.73
CA SER A 64 -0.04 -12.28 1.39
C SER A 64 0.22 -11.05 0.50
N GLY A 65 -0.59 -10.88 -0.54
CA GLY A 65 -0.61 -9.70 -1.40
C GLY A 65 -2.03 -9.16 -1.56
N ILE A 66 -2.13 -7.95 -2.10
CA ILE A 66 -3.38 -7.25 -2.35
C ILE A 66 -3.64 -7.23 -3.85
N GLY A 67 -4.69 -7.91 -4.30
CA GLY A 67 -5.26 -7.74 -5.63
C GLY A 67 -6.17 -6.51 -5.64
N LEU A 68 -6.03 -5.68 -6.67
CA LEU A 68 -6.81 -4.46 -6.90
C LEU A 68 -7.57 -4.61 -8.22
N SER A 69 -8.85 -4.28 -8.22
CA SER A 69 -9.67 -4.30 -9.43
C SER A 69 -10.29 -2.93 -9.66
N SER A 70 -10.04 -2.33 -10.82
CA SER A 70 -10.65 -1.04 -11.16
C SER A 70 -12.16 -1.19 -11.27
N ILE A 71 -12.89 -0.17 -10.83
CA ILE A 71 -14.36 -0.19 -10.89
C ILE A 71 -14.87 -0.18 -12.33
N ASP A 72 -14.12 0.42 -13.26
CA ASP A 72 -14.45 0.40 -14.69
C ASP A 72 -14.12 -0.94 -15.38
N GLY A 73 -13.50 -1.88 -14.66
CA GLY A 73 -13.16 -3.22 -15.14
C GLY A 73 -12.05 -3.27 -16.20
N THR A 74 -11.37 -2.16 -16.45
CA THR A 74 -10.34 -2.08 -17.51
C THR A 74 -8.96 -2.50 -17.05
N MET A 75 -8.65 -2.36 -15.76
CA MET A 75 -7.33 -2.62 -15.22
C MET A 75 -7.38 -3.26 -13.84
N ASN A 76 -6.52 -4.24 -13.64
CA ASN A 76 -6.29 -4.84 -12.33
C ASN A 76 -4.82 -4.66 -11.93
N GLY A 77 -4.58 -4.72 -10.64
CA GLY A 77 -3.26 -4.62 -10.04
C GLY A 77 -3.06 -5.72 -9.01
N LEU A 78 -1.80 -6.00 -8.72
CA LEU A 78 -1.37 -6.89 -7.66
C LEU A 78 -0.19 -6.23 -6.96
N VAL A 79 -0.28 -6.07 -5.65
CA VAL A 79 0.75 -5.45 -4.82
C VAL A 79 1.16 -6.44 -3.74
N TRP A 80 2.46 -6.70 -3.58
CA TRP A 80 2.95 -7.57 -2.51
C TRP A 80 4.36 -7.20 -2.07
N GLN A 81 4.72 -7.58 -0.85
CA GLN A 81 6.05 -7.35 -0.30
C GLN A 81 6.76 -8.69 -0.06
N LYS A 82 7.98 -8.82 -0.56
CA LYS A 82 8.84 -9.98 -0.31
C LYS A 82 10.30 -9.54 -0.26
N ASP A 83 11.06 -10.06 0.70
CA ASP A 83 12.50 -9.79 0.88
C ASP A 83 12.84 -8.28 0.90
N GLY A 84 12.02 -7.50 1.61
CA GLY A 84 12.21 -6.06 1.76
C GLY A 84 11.87 -5.22 0.51
N ARG A 85 11.27 -5.82 -0.53
CA ARG A 85 10.87 -5.12 -1.77
C ARG A 85 9.36 -5.16 -1.94
N LEU A 86 8.79 -4.01 -2.30
CA LEU A 86 7.41 -3.91 -2.76
C LEU A 86 7.37 -4.15 -4.27
N TYR A 87 6.51 -5.05 -4.70
CA TYR A 87 6.28 -5.38 -6.10
C TYR A 87 4.88 -4.92 -6.51
N VAL A 88 4.76 -4.47 -7.75
CA VAL A 88 3.49 -4.13 -8.38
C VAL A 88 3.44 -4.78 -9.75
N LEU A 89 2.37 -5.51 -10.02
CA LEU A 89 2.04 -6.03 -11.34
C LEU A 89 0.67 -5.51 -11.73
N ALA A 90 0.52 -4.91 -12.91
CA ALA A 90 -0.74 -4.37 -13.38
C ALA A 90 -1.00 -4.80 -14.83
N GLY A 91 -2.27 -5.03 -15.17
CA GLY A 91 -2.67 -5.50 -16.49
C GLY A 91 -4.17 -5.67 -16.61
N ALA A 92 -4.62 -5.99 -17.84
CA ALA A 92 -6.02 -6.23 -18.14
C ALA A 92 -6.51 -7.61 -17.65
N GLN A 93 -5.58 -8.48 -17.25
CA GLN A 93 -5.88 -9.79 -16.68
C GLN A 93 -6.58 -9.64 -15.32
N THR A 94 -7.32 -10.66 -14.91
CA THR A 94 -7.92 -10.74 -13.57
C THR A 94 -6.85 -10.77 -12.48
N THR A 95 -7.19 -10.39 -11.25
CA THR A 95 -6.26 -10.43 -10.12
C THR A 95 -5.73 -11.84 -9.82
N ASN A 96 -6.50 -12.89 -10.11
CA ASN A 96 -6.06 -14.28 -10.00
C ASN A 96 -5.01 -14.64 -11.06
N GLU A 97 -5.23 -14.27 -12.33
CA GLU A 97 -4.25 -14.49 -13.41
C GLU A 97 -2.96 -13.70 -13.15
N LEU A 98 -3.06 -12.46 -12.63
CA LEU A 98 -1.89 -11.69 -12.20
C LEU A 98 -1.15 -12.40 -11.06
N ALA A 99 -1.86 -13.00 -10.10
CA ALA A 99 -1.25 -13.77 -9.02
C ALA A 99 -0.55 -15.02 -9.54
N GLU A 100 -1.14 -15.75 -10.50
CA GLU A 100 -0.49 -16.89 -11.16
C GLU A 100 0.81 -16.47 -11.86
N LEU A 101 0.80 -15.34 -12.59
CA LEU A 101 1.99 -14.79 -13.22
C LEU A 101 3.06 -14.43 -12.19
N ALA A 102 2.68 -13.76 -11.10
CA ALA A 102 3.60 -13.40 -10.03
C ALA A 102 4.21 -14.63 -9.32
N ASN A 103 3.43 -15.70 -9.16
CA ASN A 103 3.91 -16.98 -8.63
C ASN A 103 4.94 -17.67 -9.57
N GLY A 104 4.91 -17.35 -10.87
CA GLY A 104 5.91 -17.82 -11.83
C GLY A 104 7.23 -17.03 -11.82
N MET A 105 7.24 -15.85 -11.19
CA MET A 105 8.45 -15.00 -11.08
C MET A 105 9.32 -15.50 -9.93
N ARG A 106 10.57 -15.88 -10.23
CA ARG A 106 11.57 -16.30 -9.24
C ARG A 106 12.28 -15.11 -8.61
#